data_AF-A0A3B9V9K1-F1
#
_entry.id   AF-A0A3B9V9K1-F1
#
_cell.length_a   1.000
_cell.length_b   1.000
_cell.length_c   1.000
_cell.angle_alpha   90.00
_cell.angle_beta   90.00
_cell.angle_gamma   90.00
#
_symmetry.space_group_name_H-M   'P 1'
#
loop_
_entity.id
_entity.type
_entity.pdbx_description
1 polymer ?
#
loop_
_entity_poly.entity_id
_entity_poly.type
_entity_poly.pdbx_seq_one_letter_code
_entity_poly.pdbx_strand_id
1 'polypeptide(L)'
;INRLNIGVQSFSNNTLKSLGRIHSAEDALRCYEYARRAGFDNVGIDFIFGVMNQSLKEWEKDLGLAISLRPEHISIYNLTIEPGTQFYKLQKNGKLTLPSEEGEILMYEDAIDKLISAGYNQYEISNFSINGFESRHNLRYWLLLDYIGLGAGAHSYISSSDRDVQRRGPDRSLQGQASNLGVRWWNVEGPDVYMHRIQDAGLAIAGEERLTRQEAIEEGIFLGLRKTRGIDDDWFSMRFNKTLKDLYLPVIERLRKQGLICEQGNNIRLTRRGVLMSNEVFLQFV
;
A
#
# COMPACT_ATOMS: atom_id res chain seq x y z
N ILE A 1 -13.64 -15.74 9.70
CA ILE A 1 -12.53 -14.76 9.62
C ILE A 1 -11.27 -15.52 10.03
N ASN A 2 -10.19 -15.47 9.26
CA ASN A 2 -8.96 -16.24 9.52
C ASN A 2 -7.71 -15.37 9.71
N ARG A 3 -7.87 -14.05 9.72
CA ARG A 3 -6.82 -13.05 9.96
C ARG A 3 -7.40 -11.87 10.73
N LEU A 4 -6.60 -11.30 11.61
CA LEU A 4 -6.87 -10.02 12.29
C LEU A 4 -5.70 -9.06 12.03
N ASN A 5 -5.95 -7.77 11.89
CA ASN A 5 -4.91 -6.74 11.78
C ASN A 5 -5.18 -5.68 12.86
N ILE A 6 -4.19 -5.42 13.72
CA ILE A 6 -4.32 -4.54 14.88
C ILE A 6 -3.53 -3.26 14.63
N GLY A 7 -4.23 -2.13 14.67
CA GLY A 7 -3.60 -0.82 14.57
C GLY A 7 -2.90 -0.40 15.87
N VAL A 8 -1.71 -0.94 16.14
CA VAL A 8 -0.89 -0.65 17.33
C VAL A 8 -0.37 0.78 17.30
N GLN A 9 0.20 1.18 16.16
CA GLN A 9 0.88 2.43 15.82
C GLN A 9 2.21 2.66 16.54
N SER A 10 2.25 2.46 17.86
CA SER A 10 3.45 2.57 18.69
C SER A 10 3.21 1.90 20.06
N PHE A 11 4.26 1.45 20.73
CA PHE A 11 4.21 1.02 22.14
C PHE A 11 4.66 2.12 23.11
N SER A 12 4.81 3.35 22.63
CA SER A 12 5.02 4.55 23.44
C SER A 12 3.71 5.29 23.66
N ASN A 13 3.25 5.36 24.91
CA ASN A 13 2.05 6.12 25.28
C ASN A 13 2.18 7.62 24.95
N ASN A 14 3.40 8.16 24.89
CA ASN A 14 3.63 9.55 24.46
C ASN A 14 3.40 9.70 22.95
N THR A 15 3.91 8.74 22.16
CA THR A 15 3.70 8.70 20.71
C THR A 15 2.24 8.48 20.34
N LEU A 16 1.54 7.58 21.04
CA LEU A 16 0.12 7.35 20.82
C LEU A 16 -0.71 8.61 21.07
N LYS A 17 -0.40 9.35 22.15
CA LYS A 17 -1.03 10.64 22.45
C LYS A 17 -0.73 11.68 21.37
N SER A 18 0.51 11.77 20.88
CA SER A 18 0.85 12.73 19.81
C SER A 18 0.13 12.41 18.50
N LEU A 19 -0.13 11.13 18.22
CA LEU A 19 -0.96 10.65 17.11
C LEU A 19 -2.47 10.80 17.34
N GLY A 20 -2.91 11.28 18.50
CA GLY A 20 -4.33 11.40 18.85
C GLY A 20 -5.06 10.07 19.06
N ARG A 21 -4.32 9.00 19.39
CA ARG A 21 -4.90 7.68 19.66
C ARG A 21 -5.55 7.64 21.05
N ILE A 22 -6.71 6.98 21.12
CA ILE A 22 -7.49 6.82 22.35
C ILE A 22 -7.10 5.57 23.16
N HIS A 23 -6.25 4.71 22.60
CA HIS A 23 -5.75 3.50 23.23
C HIS A 23 -4.33 3.70 23.77
N SER A 24 -3.96 2.90 24.76
CA SER A 24 -2.61 2.80 25.32
C SER A 24 -1.80 1.65 24.71
N ALA A 25 -0.49 1.64 24.96
CA ALA A 25 0.39 0.52 24.61
C ALA A 25 -0.08 -0.78 25.28
N GLU A 26 -0.56 -0.69 26.52
CA GLU A 26 -1.11 -1.80 27.28
C GLU A 26 -2.40 -2.34 26.65
N ASP A 27 -3.25 -1.47 26.10
CA ASP A 27 -4.46 -1.88 25.36
C ASP A 27 -4.08 -2.64 24.08
N ALA A 28 -3.08 -2.17 23.35
CA ALA A 28 -2.60 -2.83 22.13
C ALA A 28 -2.02 -4.23 22.44
N LEU A 29 -1.22 -4.36 23.50
CA LEU A 29 -0.67 -5.64 23.95
C LEU A 29 -1.78 -6.62 24.39
N ARG A 30 -2.76 -6.15 25.17
CA ARG A 30 -3.92 -6.96 25.56
C ARG A 30 -4.75 -7.39 24.37
N CYS A 31 -4.97 -6.49 23.39
CA CYS A 31 -5.69 -6.80 22.17
C CYS A 31 -5.01 -7.93 21.38
N TYR A 32 -3.68 -7.87 21.24
CA TYR A 32 -2.89 -8.93 20.61
C TYR A 32 -3.01 -10.26 21.37
N GLU A 33 -2.88 -10.22 22.71
CA GLU A 33 -3.05 -11.41 23.55
C GLU A 33 -4.45 -12.03 23.40
N TYR A 34 -5.51 -11.21 23.37
CA TYR A 34 -6.87 -11.67 23.16
C TYR A 34 -7.07 -12.29 21.78
N ALA A 35 -6.46 -11.72 20.73
CA ALA A 35 -6.49 -12.33 19.40
C ALA A 35 -5.87 -13.74 19.41
N ARG A 36 -4.71 -13.90 20.06
CA ARG A 36 -4.06 -15.22 20.20
C ARG A 36 -4.91 -16.19 21.03
N ARG A 37 -5.45 -15.76 22.16
CA ARG A 37 -6.34 -16.59 23.00
C ARG A 37 -7.63 -17.00 22.30
N ALA A 38 -8.13 -16.19 21.39
CA ALA A 38 -9.30 -16.50 20.56
C ALA A 38 -8.97 -17.50 19.43
N GLY A 39 -7.71 -17.92 19.26
CA GLY A 39 -7.28 -18.88 18.26
C GLY A 39 -6.87 -18.29 16.91
N PHE A 40 -6.52 -17.00 16.85
CA PHE A 40 -5.95 -16.42 15.62
C PHE A 40 -4.46 -16.74 15.49
N ASP A 41 -4.14 -17.52 14.46
CA ASP A 41 -2.76 -17.85 14.07
C ASP A 41 -2.20 -16.91 12.99
N ASN A 42 -3.00 -15.94 12.53
CA ASN A 42 -2.59 -14.94 11.54
C ASN A 42 -2.98 -13.55 12.06
N VAL A 43 -2.05 -12.93 12.77
CA VAL A 43 -2.23 -11.61 13.37
C VAL A 43 -1.21 -10.65 12.77
N GLY A 44 -1.71 -9.57 12.18
CA GLY A 44 -0.90 -8.44 11.73
C GLY A 44 -0.93 -7.29 12.74
N ILE A 45 0.15 -6.52 12.80
CA ILE A 45 0.22 -5.28 13.59
C ILE A 45 0.78 -4.13 12.76
N ASP A 46 0.17 -2.95 12.87
CA ASP A 46 0.58 -1.77 12.09
C ASP A 46 1.29 -0.75 12.99
N PHE A 47 2.37 -0.16 12.47
CA PHE A 47 3.13 0.92 13.11
C PHE A 47 3.19 2.16 12.23
N ILE A 48 3.35 3.31 12.88
CA ILE A 48 3.66 4.57 12.21
C ILE A 48 4.98 5.09 12.78
N PHE A 49 5.96 5.34 11.92
CA PHE A 49 7.23 5.99 12.26
C PHE A 49 7.30 7.39 11.62
N GLY A 50 8.36 8.14 11.92
CA GLY A 50 8.49 9.53 11.44
C GLY A 50 7.54 10.48 12.18
N VAL A 51 7.11 10.11 13.38
CA VAL A 51 6.09 10.86 14.14
C VAL A 51 6.72 11.96 15.01
N MET A 52 5.89 12.91 15.46
CA MET A 52 6.35 14.08 16.19
C MET A 52 7.23 13.71 17.40
N ASN A 53 8.42 14.32 17.46
CA ASN A 53 9.43 14.11 18.51
C ASN A 53 9.94 12.66 18.67
N GLN A 54 9.72 11.77 17.70
CA GLN A 54 10.20 10.40 17.77
C GLN A 54 11.71 10.33 17.57
N SER A 55 12.42 9.74 18.54
CA SER A 55 13.84 9.42 18.39
C SER A 55 14.03 8.03 17.77
N LEU A 56 15.19 7.81 17.13
CA LEU A 56 15.57 6.48 16.64
C LEU A 56 15.49 5.44 17.77
N LYS A 57 16.01 5.75 18.97
CA LYS A 57 15.98 4.84 20.13
C LYS A 57 14.56 4.42 20.54
N GLU A 58 13.58 5.32 20.45
CA GLU A 58 12.18 4.98 20.74
C GLU A 58 11.61 4.06 19.66
N TRP A 59 11.93 4.34 18.39
CA TRP A 59 11.56 3.47 17.27
C TRP A 59 12.16 2.06 17.40
N GLU A 60 13.44 1.96 17.74
CA GLU A 60 14.11 0.68 17.96
C GLU A 60 13.46 -0.14 19.07
N LYS A 61 12.99 0.53 20.14
CA LYS A 61 12.28 -0.11 21.25
C LYS A 61 10.92 -0.64 20.80
N ASP A 62 10.17 0.14 20.03
CA ASP A 62 8.87 -0.28 19.48
C ASP A 62 9.04 -1.51 18.58
N LEU A 63 10.00 -1.49 17.66
CA LEU A 63 10.31 -2.63 16.79
C LEU A 63 10.76 -3.86 17.57
N GLY A 64 11.64 -3.69 18.57
CA GLY A 64 12.09 -4.80 19.42
C GLY A 64 10.93 -5.49 20.12
N LEU A 65 9.98 -4.71 20.66
CA LEU A 65 8.78 -5.25 21.29
C LEU A 65 7.86 -5.93 20.25
N ALA A 66 7.64 -5.30 19.08
CA ALA A 66 6.86 -5.88 17.98
C ALA A 66 7.39 -7.26 17.55
N ILE A 67 8.70 -7.37 17.34
CA ILE A 67 9.36 -8.63 16.99
C ILE A 67 9.20 -9.68 18.11
N SER A 68 9.29 -9.27 19.37
CA SER A 68 9.14 -10.19 20.51
C SER A 68 7.74 -10.81 20.62
N LEU A 69 6.71 -10.11 20.14
CA LEU A 69 5.34 -10.63 20.07
C LEU A 69 5.18 -11.72 18.99
N ARG A 70 6.07 -11.76 18.00
CA ARG A 70 6.05 -12.67 16.85
C ARG A 70 4.70 -12.70 16.10
N PRO A 71 4.15 -11.54 15.67
CA PRO A 71 3.02 -11.53 14.74
C PRO A 71 3.40 -12.19 13.41
N GLU A 72 2.43 -12.64 12.62
CA GLU A 72 2.71 -13.18 11.29
C GLU A 72 2.97 -12.08 10.25
N HIS A 73 2.54 -10.86 10.55
CA HIS A 73 2.60 -9.72 9.63
C HIS A 73 2.83 -8.41 10.39
N ILE A 74 3.70 -7.53 9.85
CA ILE A 74 3.99 -6.21 10.40
C ILE A 74 3.93 -5.19 9.27
N SER A 75 3.14 -4.14 9.45
CA SER A 75 3.14 -2.96 8.58
C SER A 75 3.89 -1.82 9.26
N ILE A 76 4.73 -1.11 8.53
CA ILE A 76 5.40 0.12 8.96
C ILE A 76 5.08 1.24 7.95
N TYR A 77 4.45 2.30 8.43
CA TYR A 77 4.07 3.45 7.62
C TYR A 77 4.87 4.67 8.05
N ASN A 78 5.42 5.42 7.10
CA ASN A 78 5.92 6.75 7.42
C ASN A 78 4.74 7.71 7.58
N LEU A 79 4.77 8.57 8.61
CA LEU A 79 3.73 9.57 8.82
C LEU A 79 3.65 10.51 7.62
N THR A 80 2.55 10.43 6.87
CA THR A 80 2.26 11.37 5.78
C THR A 80 1.30 12.46 6.28
N ILE A 81 1.64 13.72 6.01
CA ILE A 81 0.81 14.86 6.40
C ILE A 81 -0.14 15.21 5.26
N GLU A 82 -1.42 14.91 5.46
CA GLU A 82 -2.46 15.18 4.45
C GLU A 82 -3.18 16.51 4.71
N PRO A 83 -3.55 17.26 3.65
CA PRO A 83 -4.40 18.44 3.77
C PRO A 83 -5.69 18.18 4.55
N GLY A 84 -6.11 19.14 5.38
CA GLY A 84 -7.33 19.02 6.19
C GLY A 84 -7.15 18.27 7.52
N THR A 85 -6.02 17.60 7.74
CA THR A 85 -5.74 16.91 9.01
C THR A 85 -5.29 17.86 10.13
N GLN A 86 -5.34 17.38 11.37
CA GLN A 86 -4.79 18.12 12.52
C GLN A 86 -3.27 18.31 12.40
N PHE A 87 -2.55 17.33 11.86
CA PHE A 87 -1.10 17.43 11.61
C PHE A 87 -0.78 18.53 10.60
N TYR A 88 -1.57 18.67 9.54
CA TYR A 88 -1.42 19.76 8.56
C TYR A 88 -1.61 21.15 9.21
N LYS A 89 -2.57 21.28 10.13
CA LYS A 89 -2.76 22.52 10.91
C LYS A 89 -1.55 22.81 11.81
N LEU A 90 -0.98 21.79 12.46
CA LEU A 90 0.21 21.96 13.31
C LEU A 90 1.44 22.35 12.47
N GLN A 91 1.63 21.73 11.31
CA GLN A 91 2.70 22.05 10.37
C GLN A 91 2.61 23.50 9.89
N LYS A 92 1.43 23.94 9.44
CA LYS A 92 1.19 25.34 9.02
C LYS A 92 1.47 26.36 10.11
N ASN A 93 1.27 25.98 11.37
CA ASN A 93 1.50 26.85 12.52
C ASN A 93 2.94 26.74 13.08
N GLY A 94 3.85 26.00 12.43
CA GLY A 94 5.23 25.81 12.90
C GLY A 94 5.34 25.03 14.21
N LYS A 95 4.29 24.27 14.58
CA LYS A 95 4.21 23.51 15.83
C LYS A 95 4.46 22.02 15.64
N LEU A 96 4.80 21.59 14.42
CA LEU A 96 5.10 20.21 14.11
C LEU A 96 6.60 20.02 13.97
N THR A 97 7.18 19.28 14.92
CA THR A 97 8.59 18.88 14.89
C THR A 97 8.67 17.39 14.58
N LEU A 98 8.97 17.08 13.32
CA LEU A 98 9.21 15.72 12.86
C LEU A 98 10.72 15.39 12.89
N PRO A 99 11.09 14.11 12.83
CA PRO A 99 12.47 13.72 12.53
C PRO A 99 12.95 14.36 11.22
N SER A 100 14.26 14.52 11.07
CA SER A 100 14.83 14.90 9.77
C SER A 100 14.66 13.77 8.76
N GLU A 101 14.77 14.08 7.47
CA GLU A 101 14.77 13.06 6.39
C GLU A 101 15.83 11.97 6.65
N GLU A 102 17.03 12.36 7.08
CA GLU A 102 18.08 11.40 7.49
C GLU A 102 17.61 10.52 8.67
N GLY A 103 16.90 11.09 9.64
CA GLY A 103 16.33 10.36 10.77
C GLY A 103 15.26 9.35 10.33
N GLU A 104 14.37 9.72 9.41
CA GLU A 104 13.35 8.83 8.86
C GLU A 104 13.98 7.69 8.04
N ILE A 105 15.01 7.98 7.25
CA ILE A 105 15.78 6.96 6.52
C ILE A 105 16.39 5.97 7.50
N LEU A 106 17.06 6.44 8.56
CA LEU A 106 17.65 5.56 9.57
C LEU A 106 16.60 4.69 10.26
N MET A 107 15.41 5.23 10.57
CA MET A 107 14.31 4.45 11.14
C MET A 107 13.83 3.35 10.17
N TYR A 108 13.63 3.69 8.91
CA TYR A 108 13.15 2.74 7.92
C TYR A 108 14.19 1.64 7.61
N GLU A 109 15.46 2.00 7.49
CA GLU A 109 16.55 1.04 7.31
C GLU A 109 16.71 0.11 8.52
N ASP A 110 16.63 0.65 9.74
CA ASP A 110 16.63 -0.13 10.98
C ASP A 110 15.49 -1.17 10.99
N ALA A 111 14.31 -0.76 10.53
CA ALA A 111 13.14 -1.64 10.43
C ALA A 111 13.37 -2.78 9.44
N ILE A 112 13.87 -2.47 8.24
CA ILE A 112 14.20 -3.49 7.24
C ILE A 112 15.19 -4.50 7.83
N ASP A 113 16.29 -4.03 8.40
CA ASP A 113 17.38 -4.90 8.84
C ASP A 113 16.95 -5.78 10.04
N LYS A 114 16.25 -5.21 11.03
CA LYS A 114 15.77 -5.96 12.19
C LYS A 114 14.66 -6.95 11.84
N LEU A 115 13.71 -6.57 10.99
CA LEU A 115 12.62 -7.46 10.59
C LEU A 115 13.14 -8.62 9.72
N ILE A 116 14.04 -8.37 8.77
CA ILE A 116 14.68 -9.43 7.99
C ILE A 116 15.49 -10.37 8.90
N SER A 117 16.28 -9.80 9.82
CA SER A 117 17.05 -10.61 10.79
C SER A 117 16.16 -11.45 11.71
N ALA A 118 14.93 -11.01 11.97
CA ALA A 118 13.93 -11.73 12.75
C ALA A 118 13.12 -12.75 11.91
N GLY A 119 13.40 -12.89 10.61
CA GLY A 119 12.78 -13.89 9.74
C GLY A 119 11.56 -13.40 8.94
N TYR A 120 11.27 -12.10 8.95
CA TYR A 120 10.23 -11.51 8.10
C TYR A 120 10.76 -11.19 6.71
N ASN A 121 9.89 -11.28 5.71
CA ASN A 121 10.16 -10.89 4.34
C ASN A 121 9.42 -9.60 4.02
N GLN A 122 10.14 -8.60 3.51
CA GLN A 122 9.51 -7.44 2.89
C GLN A 122 8.95 -7.84 1.53
N TYR A 123 7.63 -7.80 1.35
CA TYR A 123 6.99 -8.16 0.07
C TYR A 123 6.55 -6.93 -0.73
N GLU A 124 6.41 -5.78 -0.07
CA GLU A 124 6.19 -4.46 -0.66
C GLU A 124 6.70 -3.36 0.30
N ILE A 125 6.66 -2.08 -0.11
CA ILE A 125 7.33 -0.96 0.57
C ILE A 125 7.11 -0.92 2.10
N SER A 126 5.88 -1.08 2.58
CA SER A 126 5.50 -0.86 3.98
C SER A 126 5.25 -2.15 4.76
N ASN A 127 5.23 -3.32 4.13
CA ASN A 127 4.68 -4.54 4.73
C ASN A 127 5.69 -5.68 4.71
N PHE A 128 5.75 -6.34 5.85
CA PHE A 128 6.63 -7.45 6.18
C PHE A 128 5.79 -8.62 6.67
N SER A 129 6.16 -9.84 6.31
CA SER A 129 5.47 -11.03 6.82
C SER A 129 6.38 -12.23 6.88
N ILE A 130 6.01 -13.18 7.74
CA ILE A 130 6.48 -14.54 7.57
C ILE A 130 6.00 -15.06 6.21
N ASN A 131 6.80 -15.90 5.55
CA ASN A 131 6.47 -16.43 4.22
C ASN A 131 5.10 -17.13 4.24
N GLY A 132 4.22 -16.78 3.30
CA GLY A 132 2.85 -17.31 3.21
C GLY A 132 1.80 -16.52 4.01
N PHE A 133 2.20 -15.49 4.76
CA PHE A 133 1.30 -14.61 5.51
C PHE A 133 1.19 -13.20 4.90
N GLU A 134 1.60 -13.04 3.64
CA GLU A 134 1.45 -11.78 2.91
C GLU A 134 -0.03 -11.37 2.87
N SER A 135 -0.31 -10.06 2.97
CA SER A 135 -1.68 -9.56 2.86
C SER A 135 -2.20 -9.77 1.45
N ARG A 136 -3.07 -10.78 1.28
CA ARG A 136 -3.82 -11.00 0.03
C ARG A 136 -4.67 -9.79 -0.35
N HIS A 137 -5.13 -9.02 0.62
CA HIS A 137 -5.87 -7.78 0.38
C HIS A 137 -4.97 -6.73 -0.27
N ASN A 138 -3.80 -6.45 0.32
CA ASN A 138 -2.85 -5.47 -0.24
C ASN A 138 -2.34 -5.92 -1.61
N LEU A 139 -1.95 -7.20 -1.72
CA LEU A 139 -1.44 -7.77 -2.97
C LEU A 139 -2.45 -7.72 -4.11
N ARG A 140 -3.76 -7.80 -3.84
CA ARG A 140 -4.79 -7.64 -4.89
C ARG A 140 -4.69 -6.27 -5.56
N TYR A 141 -4.53 -5.20 -4.78
CA TYR A 141 -4.33 -3.87 -5.33
C TYR A 141 -3.02 -3.79 -6.11
N TRP A 142 -1.91 -4.27 -5.52
CA TRP A 142 -0.58 -4.20 -6.14
C TRP A 142 -0.41 -5.04 -7.41
N LEU A 143 -1.32 -5.99 -7.63
CA LEU A 143 -1.36 -6.86 -8.82
C LEU A 143 -2.46 -6.47 -9.80
N LEU A 144 -3.18 -5.36 -9.57
CA LEU A 144 -4.31 -4.93 -10.40
C LEU A 144 -5.35 -6.04 -10.60
N LEU A 145 -5.63 -6.79 -9.53
CA LEU A 145 -6.66 -7.84 -9.54
C LEU A 145 -8.02 -7.26 -9.20
N ASP A 146 -9.07 -7.85 -9.76
CA ASP A 146 -10.44 -7.44 -9.52
C ASP A 146 -10.82 -7.50 -8.03
N TYR A 147 -11.54 -6.47 -7.59
CA TYR A 147 -12.17 -6.40 -6.28
C TYR A 147 -13.43 -5.53 -6.30
N ILE A 148 -14.36 -5.87 -5.41
CA ILE A 148 -15.59 -5.09 -5.19
C ILE A 148 -15.54 -4.58 -3.75
N GLY A 149 -15.65 -3.26 -3.59
CA GLY A 149 -15.83 -2.59 -2.32
C GLY A 149 -17.30 -2.41 -1.97
N LEU A 150 -17.66 -2.76 -0.74
CA LEU A 150 -19.00 -2.60 -0.20
C LEU A 150 -18.94 -1.69 1.02
N GLY A 151 -19.98 -0.88 1.22
CA GLY A 151 -20.05 0.12 2.29
C GLY A 151 -19.74 1.54 1.82
N ALA A 152 -19.95 2.50 2.74
CA ALA A 152 -19.70 3.91 2.51
C ALA A 152 -18.20 4.16 2.20
N GLY A 153 -17.93 4.97 1.19
CA GLY A 153 -16.58 5.31 0.72
C GLY A 153 -15.79 4.13 0.14
N ALA A 154 -16.41 2.97 -0.05
CA ALA A 154 -15.70 1.81 -0.59
C ALA A 154 -15.41 1.98 -2.08
N HIS A 155 -14.19 1.62 -2.49
CA HIS A 155 -13.75 1.60 -3.88
C HIS A 155 -13.81 0.19 -4.45
N SER A 156 -14.02 0.09 -5.76
CA SER A 156 -13.98 -1.14 -6.53
C SER A 156 -13.12 -0.96 -7.77
N TYR A 157 -12.56 -2.06 -8.26
CA TYR A 157 -11.82 -2.10 -9.52
C TYR A 157 -12.09 -3.43 -10.21
N ILE A 158 -12.38 -3.36 -11.50
CA ILE A 158 -12.39 -4.53 -12.38
C ILE A 158 -11.47 -4.23 -13.54
N SER A 159 -10.43 -5.05 -13.70
CA SER A 159 -9.73 -5.17 -14.96
C SER A 159 -10.75 -5.68 -15.97
N SER A 160 -11.23 -4.78 -16.84
CA SER A 160 -12.19 -5.14 -17.89
C SER A 160 -11.64 -6.39 -18.57
N SER A 161 -12.36 -7.51 -18.48
CA SER A 161 -12.21 -8.66 -19.37
C SER A 161 -13.50 -8.72 -20.18
N ASP A 162 -13.51 -9.47 -21.29
CA ASP A 162 -14.55 -9.51 -22.35
C ASP A 162 -16.05 -9.57 -21.93
N ARG A 163 -16.38 -9.65 -20.64
CA ARG A 163 -17.77 -9.52 -20.14
C ARG A 163 -18.42 -8.17 -20.47
N ASP A 164 -17.65 -7.10 -20.65
CA ASP A 164 -18.19 -5.81 -21.14
C ASP A 164 -18.49 -5.83 -22.66
N VAL A 165 -17.89 -6.75 -23.42
CA VAL A 165 -18.17 -6.92 -24.85
C VAL A 165 -19.53 -7.58 -25.08
N GLN A 166 -20.02 -8.41 -24.16
CA GLN A 166 -21.33 -9.06 -24.29
C GLN A 166 -22.53 -8.14 -23.98
N ARG A 167 -22.32 -7.00 -23.29
CA ARG A 167 -23.37 -6.00 -23.07
C ARG A 167 -23.44 -4.92 -24.14
N ARG A 168 -22.46 -4.87 -25.05
CA ARG A 168 -22.44 -3.91 -26.17
C ARG A 168 -23.09 -4.55 -27.40
N GLY A 169 -24.01 -3.81 -28.03
CA GLY A 169 -24.57 -4.16 -29.34
C GLY A 169 -23.50 -4.31 -30.43
N PRO A 170 -23.88 -4.66 -31.67
CA PRO A 170 -23.07 -5.39 -32.64
C PRO A 170 -21.93 -4.59 -33.30
N ASP A 171 -21.49 -3.47 -32.73
CA ASP A 171 -20.33 -2.75 -33.25
C ASP A 171 -19.03 -3.47 -32.84
N ARG A 172 -18.57 -4.32 -33.76
CA ARG A 172 -17.39 -5.18 -33.65
C ARG A 172 -16.07 -4.45 -33.97
N SER A 173 -16.10 -3.15 -34.25
CA SER A 173 -14.90 -2.40 -34.68
C SER A 173 -13.87 -2.13 -33.56
N LEU A 174 -14.23 -2.37 -32.30
CA LEU A 174 -13.37 -2.14 -31.11
C LEU A 174 -12.97 -3.42 -30.37
N GLN A 175 -13.26 -4.60 -30.93
CA GLN A 175 -12.84 -5.88 -30.34
C GLN A 175 -11.32 -6.06 -30.49
N GLY A 176 -10.60 -6.00 -29.35
CA GLY A 176 -9.20 -6.44 -29.25
C GLY A 176 -8.22 -5.51 -28.53
N GLN A 177 -8.60 -4.27 -28.16
CA GLN A 177 -7.66 -3.32 -27.53
C GLN A 177 -8.11 -2.70 -26.20
N ALA A 178 -9.41 -2.70 -25.88
CA ALA A 178 -9.96 -2.03 -24.69
C ALA A 178 -10.16 -2.95 -23.46
N SER A 179 -10.04 -4.26 -23.63
CA SER A 179 -10.46 -5.28 -22.67
C SER A 179 -9.40 -5.61 -21.61
N ASN A 180 -8.60 -4.63 -21.14
CA ASN A 180 -7.62 -4.83 -20.06
C ASN A 180 -7.22 -3.54 -19.32
N LEU A 181 -7.87 -2.40 -19.62
CA LEU A 181 -7.44 -1.10 -19.07
C LEU A 181 -7.92 -0.89 -17.63
N GLY A 182 -9.11 -1.39 -17.33
CA GLY A 182 -9.69 -1.34 -15.98
C GLY A 182 -10.73 -0.23 -15.81
N VAL A 183 -11.69 -0.50 -14.95
CA VAL A 183 -12.74 0.44 -14.52
C VAL A 183 -12.75 0.45 -13.01
N ARG A 184 -12.73 1.64 -12.42
CA ARG A 184 -12.89 1.83 -10.97
C ARG A 184 -14.11 2.67 -10.68
N TRP A 185 -14.76 2.39 -9.56
CA TRP A 185 -15.89 3.18 -9.08
C TRP A 185 -15.88 3.20 -7.56
N TRP A 186 -16.57 4.18 -6.99
CA TRP A 186 -16.61 4.36 -5.54
C TRP A 186 -18.02 4.68 -5.07
N ASN A 187 -18.32 4.21 -3.86
CA ASN A 187 -19.58 4.52 -3.20
C ASN A 187 -19.52 5.91 -2.55
N VAL A 188 -20.70 6.49 -2.30
CA VAL A 188 -20.82 7.72 -1.51
C VAL A 188 -20.13 7.59 -0.16
N GLU A 189 -19.47 8.68 0.24
CA GLU A 189 -18.92 8.81 1.59
C GLU A 189 -20.05 9.04 2.60
N GLY A 190 -19.80 8.66 3.86
CA GLY A 190 -20.75 8.83 4.95
C GLY A 190 -21.74 7.65 5.08
N PRO A 191 -21.81 7.00 6.27
CA PRO A 191 -22.72 5.88 6.50
C PRO A 191 -24.19 6.22 6.22
N ASP A 192 -24.64 7.41 6.62
CA ASP A 192 -26.04 7.81 6.47
C ASP A 192 -26.46 7.95 5.01
N VAL A 193 -25.67 8.66 4.20
CA VAL A 193 -25.95 8.85 2.77
C VAL A 193 -25.89 7.51 2.03
N TYR A 194 -24.95 6.64 2.40
CA TYR A 194 -24.86 5.28 1.87
C TYR A 194 -26.13 4.47 2.15
N MET A 195 -26.59 4.44 3.41
CA MET A 195 -27.78 3.68 3.80
C MET A 195 -29.03 4.16 3.05
N HIS A 196 -29.24 5.48 2.94
CA HIS A 196 -30.38 6.04 2.20
C HIS A 196 -30.33 5.65 0.72
N ARG A 197 -29.18 5.80 0.04
CA ARG A 197 -29.06 5.43 -1.38
C ARG A 197 -29.30 3.95 -1.63
N ILE A 198 -28.81 3.08 -0.76
CA ILE A 198 -29.07 1.63 -0.87
C ILE A 198 -30.57 1.34 -0.72
N GLN A 199 -31.26 1.98 0.23
CA GLN A 199 -32.70 1.77 0.43
C GLN A 199 -33.54 2.28 -0.75
N ASP A 200 -33.20 3.45 -1.29
CA ASP A 200 -33.98 4.09 -2.35
C ASP A 200 -33.72 3.50 -3.74
N ALA A 201 -32.46 3.19 -4.06
CA ALA A 201 -32.03 2.85 -5.42
C ALA A 201 -31.32 1.49 -5.54
N GLY A 202 -31.04 0.80 -4.43
CA GLY A 202 -30.28 -0.46 -4.41
C GLY A 202 -28.79 -0.33 -4.73
N LEU A 203 -28.31 0.88 -5.02
CA LEU A 203 -26.94 1.19 -5.40
C LEU A 203 -26.49 2.51 -4.77
N ALA A 204 -25.24 2.58 -4.34
CA ALA A 204 -24.66 3.74 -3.66
C ALA A 204 -23.47 4.36 -4.40
N ILE A 205 -23.36 4.12 -5.71
CA ILE A 205 -22.25 4.61 -6.54
C ILE A 205 -22.27 6.14 -6.58
N ALA A 206 -21.14 6.76 -6.26
CA ALA A 206 -20.92 8.20 -6.31
C ALA A 206 -20.19 8.64 -7.58
N GLY A 207 -19.30 7.81 -8.11
CA GLY A 207 -18.57 8.07 -9.33
C GLY A 207 -17.92 6.83 -9.91
N GLU A 208 -17.55 6.92 -11.19
CA GLU A 208 -16.85 5.89 -11.96
C GLU A 208 -15.77 6.56 -12.80
N GLU A 209 -14.66 5.86 -13.01
CA GLU A 209 -13.57 6.23 -13.89
C GLU A 209 -13.16 5.03 -14.74
N ARG A 210 -12.95 5.29 -16.04
CA ARG A 210 -12.48 4.30 -17.01
C ARG A 210 -11.08 4.69 -17.43
N LEU A 211 -10.12 3.82 -17.18
CA LEU A 211 -8.73 4.13 -17.44
C LEU A 211 -8.47 4.14 -18.94
N THR A 212 -7.75 5.15 -19.38
CA THR A 212 -7.10 5.16 -20.69
C THR A 212 -5.95 4.15 -20.71
N ARG A 213 -5.43 3.87 -21.90
CA ARG A 213 -4.29 2.95 -22.04
C ARG A 213 -3.06 3.44 -21.29
N GLN A 214 -2.81 4.74 -21.37
CA GLN A 214 -1.65 5.37 -20.74
C GLN A 214 -1.76 5.28 -19.21
N GLU A 215 -2.90 5.67 -18.63
CA GLU A 215 -3.14 5.59 -17.19
C GLU A 215 -3.02 4.14 -16.66
N ALA A 216 -3.56 3.16 -17.39
CA ALA A 216 -3.45 1.76 -16.99
C ALA A 216 -2.01 1.24 -17.00
N ILE A 217 -1.19 1.69 -17.96
CA ILE A 217 0.24 1.38 -18.03
C ILE A 217 0.98 2.03 -16.87
N GLU A 218 0.79 3.33 -16.64
CA GLU A 218 1.41 4.08 -15.55
C GLU A 218 1.06 3.49 -14.19
N GLU A 219 -0.21 3.14 -13.97
CA GLU A 219 -0.68 2.48 -12.74
C GLU A 219 -0.06 1.08 -12.59
N GLY A 220 0.04 0.31 -13.67
CA GLY A 220 0.73 -0.98 -13.68
C GLY A 220 2.20 -0.87 -13.30
N ILE A 221 2.89 0.20 -13.72
CA ILE A 221 4.28 0.47 -13.35
C ILE A 221 4.37 0.90 -11.89
N PHE A 222 3.56 1.87 -11.48
CA PHE A 222 3.52 2.43 -10.14
C PHE A 222 3.28 1.32 -9.10
N LEU A 223 2.17 0.59 -9.22
CA LEU A 223 1.81 -0.50 -8.31
C LEU A 223 2.76 -1.71 -8.47
N GLY A 224 3.26 -1.89 -9.69
CA GLY A 224 4.40 -2.72 -10.06
C GLY A 224 5.57 -2.63 -9.09
N LEU A 225 6.22 -1.48 -9.12
CA LEU A 225 7.46 -1.19 -8.41
C LEU A 225 7.29 -1.07 -6.88
N ARG A 226 6.06 -0.91 -6.38
CA ARG A 226 5.78 -0.99 -4.93
C ARG A 226 6.12 -2.36 -4.34
N LYS A 227 6.10 -3.42 -5.14
CA LYS A 227 6.44 -4.78 -4.70
C LYS A 227 7.95 -4.97 -4.69
N THR A 228 8.49 -5.70 -3.72
CA THR A 228 9.94 -5.99 -3.67
C THR A 228 10.41 -6.93 -4.79
N ARG A 229 9.48 -7.68 -5.40
CA ARG A 229 9.72 -8.42 -6.65
C ARG A 229 9.68 -7.54 -7.89
N GLY A 230 9.09 -6.35 -7.82
CA GLY A 230 8.96 -5.40 -8.91
C GLY A 230 7.91 -5.80 -9.95
N ILE A 231 8.18 -5.41 -11.19
CA ILE A 231 7.36 -5.67 -12.38
C ILE A 231 7.94 -6.87 -13.11
N ASP A 232 7.11 -7.89 -13.32
CA ASP A 232 7.39 -9.00 -14.22
C ASP A 232 7.06 -8.57 -15.67
N ASP A 233 8.06 -8.61 -16.55
CA ASP A 233 7.93 -8.14 -17.93
C ASP A 233 6.99 -9.03 -18.77
N ASP A 234 6.85 -10.31 -18.43
CA ASP A 234 5.92 -11.23 -19.10
C ASP A 234 4.47 -10.87 -18.76
N TRP A 235 4.20 -10.62 -17.47
CA TRP A 235 2.89 -10.14 -17.03
C TRP A 235 2.56 -8.80 -17.67
N PHE A 236 3.53 -7.87 -17.70
CA PHE A 236 3.37 -6.54 -18.27
C PHE A 236 3.07 -6.62 -19.78
N SER A 237 3.82 -7.44 -20.50
CA SER A 237 3.64 -7.71 -21.93
C SER A 237 2.30 -8.37 -22.22
N MET A 238 1.89 -9.37 -21.45
CA MET A 238 0.58 -10.02 -21.60
C MET A 238 -0.58 -9.02 -21.39
N ARG A 239 -0.43 -8.08 -20.45
CA ARG A 239 -1.47 -7.09 -20.15
C ARG A 239 -1.53 -5.95 -21.16
N PHE A 240 -0.37 -5.42 -21.57
CA PHE A 240 -0.27 -4.19 -22.36
C PHE A 240 0.28 -4.40 -23.78
N ASN A 241 0.48 -5.63 -24.22
CA ASN A 241 0.99 -6.00 -25.55
C ASN A 241 2.29 -5.23 -25.93
N LYS A 242 3.10 -4.92 -24.92
CA LYS A 242 4.37 -4.17 -24.96
C LYS A 242 5.17 -4.56 -23.73
N THR A 243 6.47 -4.74 -23.88
CA THR A 243 7.36 -4.87 -22.71
C THR A 243 7.55 -3.51 -22.04
N LEU A 244 8.00 -3.52 -20.78
CA LEU A 244 8.32 -2.27 -20.09
C LEU A 244 9.48 -1.55 -20.77
N LYS A 245 10.44 -2.31 -21.33
CA LYS A 245 11.57 -1.76 -22.08
C LYS A 245 11.14 -1.14 -23.41
N ASP A 246 10.17 -1.70 -24.11
CA ASP A 246 9.66 -1.10 -25.36
C ASP A 246 9.15 0.34 -25.14
N LEU A 247 8.59 0.61 -23.95
CA LEU A 247 7.98 1.89 -23.63
C LEU A 247 8.93 2.84 -22.90
N TYR A 248 9.80 2.32 -22.01
CA TYR A 248 10.54 3.14 -21.04
C TYR A 248 12.05 2.82 -20.96
N LEU A 249 12.66 2.23 -21.98
CA LEU A 249 14.10 1.91 -21.99
C LEU A 249 15.01 3.09 -21.55
N PRO A 250 14.84 4.33 -22.03
CA PRO A 250 15.70 5.44 -21.61
C PRO A 250 15.58 5.75 -20.11
N VAL A 251 14.37 5.64 -19.55
CA VAL A 251 14.10 5.85 -18.11
C VAL A 251 14.73 4.74 -17.29
N ILE A 252 14.55 3.48 -17.72
CA ILE A 252 15.13 2.30 -17.07
C ILE A 252 16.65 2.41 -17.01
N GLU A 253 17.30 2.70 -18.13
CA GLU A 253 18.77 2.81 -18.16
C GLU A 253 19.29 3.96 -17.28
N ARG A 254 18.57 5.08 -17.22
CA ARG A 254 18.92 6.19 -16.32
C ARG A 254 18.82 5.77 -14.85
N LEU A 255 17.70 5.19 -14.44
CA LEU A 255 17.48 4.75 -13.06
C LEU A 255 18.43 3.62 -12.66
N ARG A 256 18.76 2.70 -13.58
CA ARG A 256 19.73 1.63 -13.38
C ARG A 256 21.14 2.19 -13.16
N LYS A 257 21.56 3.17 -13.96
CA LYS A 257 22.85 3.88 -13.78
C LYS A 257 22.92 4.63 -12.45
N GLN A 258 21.80 5.15 -11.95
CA GLN A 258 21.69 5.76 -10.62
C GLN A 258 21.67 4.74 -9.48
N GLY A 259 21.54 3.44 -9.78
CA GLY A 259 21.43 2.37 -8.80
C GLY A 259 20.10 2.34 -8.05
N LEU A 260 19.04 2.93 -8.63
CA LEU A 260 17.70 2.99 -8.02
C LEU A 260 16.83 1.78 -8.41
N ILE A 261 17.07 1.19 -9.58
CA ILE A 261 16.42 -0.06 -10.00
C ILE A 261 17.46 -1.10 -10.42
N CYS A 262 17.07 -2.36 -10.38
CA CYS A 262 17.85 -3.46 -10.93
C CYS A 262 16.97 -4.45 -11.68
N GLU A 263 17.59 -5.21 -12.57
CA GLU A 263 16.98 -6.32 -13.27
C GLU A 263 17.35 -7.63 -12.55
N GLN A 264 16.36 -8.47 -12.27
CA GLN A 264 16.57 -9.80 -11.70
C GLN A 264 15.71 -10.82 -12.44
N GLY A 265 16.34 -11.62 -13.30
CA GLY A 265 15.61 -12.49 -14.22
C GLY A 265 14.71 -11.66 -15.13
N ASN A 266 13.42 -11.98 -15.15
CA ASN A 266 12.41 -11.24 -15.93
C ASN A 266 11.82 -10.02 -15.20
N ASN A 267 12.33 -9.66 -14.03
CA ASN A 267 11.75 -8.61 -13.20
C ASN A 267 12.59 -7.33 -13.21
N ILE A 268 11.91 -6.19 -13.27
CA ILE A 268 12.47 -4.86 -12.99
C ILE A 268 11.96 -4.41 -11.63
N ARG A 269 12.87 -4.18 -10.67
CA ARG A 269 12.51 -3.86 -9.27
C ARG A 269 13.37 -2.76 -8.68
N LEU A 270 12.87 -2.14 -7.61
CA LEU A 270 13.64 -1.17 -6.83
C LEU A 270 14.83 -1.85 -6.14
N THR A 271 15.97 -1.17 -6.08
CA THR A 271 17.05 -1.52 -5.16
C THR A 271 16.70 -1.05 -3.74
N ARG A 272 17.49 -1.42 -2.73
CA ARG A 272 17.34 -0.88 -1.36
C ARG A 272 17.30 0.66 -1.36
N ARG A 273 18.22 1.29 -2.10
CA ARG A 273 18.24 2.75 -2.31
C ARG A 273 17.01 3.24 -3.07
N GLY A 274 16.56 2.49 -4.08
CA GLY A 274 15.35 2.80 -4.84
C GLY A 274 14.07 2.81 -4.01
N VAL A 275 13.97 1.95 -2.99
CA VAL A 275 12.81 1.92 -2.08
C VAL A 275 12.72 3.22 -1.27
N LEU A 276 13.86 3.73 -0.78
CA LEU A 276 13.94 5.02 -0.07
C LEU A 276 13.50 6.21 -0.91
N MET A 277 13.70 6.12 -2.24
CA MET A 277 13.36 7.16 -3.22
C MET A 277 12.23 6.71 -4.14
N SER A 278 11.32 5.88 -3.62
CA SER A 278 10.32 5.20 -4.46
C SER A 278 9.41 6.18 -5.19
N ASN A 279 8.98 7.26 -4.53
CA ASN A 279 8.16 8.30 -5.15
C ASN A 279 8.88 9.00 -6.30
N GLU A 280 10.16 9.35 -6.12
CA GLU A 280 10.98 9.98 -7.16
C GLU A 280 11.17 9.05 -8.36
N VAL A 281 11.34 7.75 -8.11
CA VAL A 281 11.42 6.73 -9.16
C VAL A 281 10.10 6.64 -9.92
N PHE A 282 8.97 6.61 -9.21
CA PHE A 282 7.65 6.48 -9.81
C PHE A 282 7.31 7.65 -10.74
N LEU A 283 7.64 8.88 -10.32
CA LEU A 283 7.44 10.08 -11.12
C LEU A 283 8.21 10.10 -12.44
N GLN A 284 9.20 9.22 -12.65
CA GLN A 284 9.92 9.14 -13.92
C GLN A 284 9.17 8.36 -15.01
N PHE A 285 8.08 7.67 -14.65
CA PHE A 285 7.27 6.85 -15.56
C PHE A 285 5.92 7.48 -15.92
N VAL A 286 5.59 8.62 -15.30
CA VAL A 286 4.38 9.43 -15.50
C VAL A 286 4.73 10.67 -16.33
#